data_AF-A0A5E4L7N2-F1
#
_entry.id   AF-A0A5E4L7N2-F1
#
_cell.length_a   1.000
_cell.length_b   1.000
_cell.length_c   1.000
_cell.angle_alpha   90.00
_cell.angle_beta   90.00
_cell.angle_gamma   90.00
#
_symmetry.space_group_name_H-M   'P 1'
#
loop_
_entity.id
_entity.type
_entity.pdbx_description
1 polymer ?
#
loop_
_entity_poly.entity_id
_entity_poly.type
_entity_poly.pdbx_seq_one_letter_code
_entity_poly.pdbx_strand_id
1 'polypeptide(L)'
;MREIVREWIKKGESDFVAAKTLSLQKGLENQTGFHCQQAIEKWLKAFLIEKGEEIRKIHDLMALVIDCEKYDPDFHEIEPLVDGISDFAVEFRYPGENATPEEAKDALNKTIKIRDFLLKKIEYEEKS
;
A
#
# COMPACT_ATOMS: atom_id res chain seq x y z
N MET A 1 13.00 2.74 15.59
CA MET A 1 12.16 3.52 14.66
C MET A 1 12.41 5.01 14.73
N ARG A 2 12.95 5.57 13.63
CA ARG A 2 13.13 7.01 13.44
C ARG A 2 11.79 7.73 13.29
N GLU A 3 11.73 9.02 13.64
CA GLU A 3 10.48 9.81 13.55
C GLU A 3 9.91 9.83 12.14
N ILE A 4 10.77 10.02 11.13
CA ILE A 4 10.36 10.00 9.73
C ILE A 4 9.65 8.69 9.34
N VAL A 5 10.08 7.54 9.87
CA VAL A 5 9.44 6.24 9.60
C VAL A 5 8.03 6.21 10.21
N ARG A 6 7.86 6.72 11.43
CA ARG A 6 6.52 6.86 12.05
C ARG A 6 5.61 7.77 11.24
N GLU A 7 6.11 8.87 10.69
CA GLU A 7 5.33 9.77 9.84
C GLU A 7 4.86 9.08 8.55
N TRP A 8 5.72 8.28 7.91
CA TRP A 8 5.34 7.50 6.72
C TRP A 8 4.28 6.45 7.05
N ILE A 9 4.44 5.71 8.17
CA ILE A 9 3.43 4.75 8.64
C ILE A 9 2.09 5.44 8.88
N LYS A 10 2.07 6.57 9.62
CA LYS A 10 0.84 7.32 9.90
C LYS A 10 0.15 7.82 8.63
N LYS A 11 0.91 8.25 7.62
CA LYS A 11 0.34 8.62 6.32
C LYS A 11 -0.27 7.41 5.62
N GLY A 12 0.42 6.26 5.62
CA GLY A 12 -0.13 5.01 5.07
C GLY A 12 -1.42 4.55 5.78
N GLU A 13 -1.46 4.65 7.11
CA GLU A 13 -2.68 4.37 7.89
C GLU A 13 -3.82 5.33 7.53
N SER A 14 -3.52 6.61 7.33
CA SER A 14 -4.54 7.59 6.89
C SER A 14 -5.13 7.24 5.52
N ASP A 15 -4.32 6.79 4.57
CA ASP A 15 -4.80 6.31 3.28
C ASP A 15 -5.62 5.03 3.42
N PHE A 16 -5.20 4.11 4.28
CA PHE A 16 -5.94 2.88 4.54
C PHE A 16 -7.33 3.17 5.16
N VAL A 17 -7.42 4.11 6.10
CA VAL A 17 -8.71 4.56 6.65
C VAL A 17 -9.57 5.17 5.54
N ALA A 18 -9.00 6.02 4.67
CA ALA A 18 -9.72 6.58 3.53
C ALA A 18 -10.25 5.48 2.60
N ALA A 19 -9.42 4.50 2.23
CA ALA A 19 -9.82 3.37 1.39
C ALA A 19 -11.01 2.61 2.00
N LYS A 20 -10.96 2.32 3.30
CA LYS A 20 -12.07 1.66 4.03
C LYS A 20 -13.34 2.51 4.00
N THR A 21 -13.26 3.80 4.30
CA THR A 21 -14.42 4.70 4.29
C THR A 21 -15.05 4.81 2.91
N LEU A 22 -14.23 4.95 1.87
CA LEU A 22 -14.67 5.06 0.48
C LEU A 22 -15.31 3.77 -0.02
N SER A 23 -14.81 2.60 0.43
CA SER A 23 -15.34 1.29 0.03
C SER A 23 -16.81 1.06 0.42
N LEU A 24 -17.35 1.87 1.35
CA LEU A 24 -18.74 1.83 1.77
C LEU A 24 -19.67 2.65 0.86
N GLN A 25 -19.12 3.43 -0.07
CA GLN A 25 -19.85 4.30 -0.98
C GLN A 25 -19.86 3.70 -2.39
N LYS A 26 -21.01 3.75 -3.07
CA LYS A 26 -21.11 3.32 -4.47
C LYS A 26 -20.49 4.36 -5.40
N GLY A 27 -19.79 3.92 -6.43
CA GLY A 27 -19.21 4.81 -7.45
C GLY A 27 -17.86 5.41 -7.06
N LEU A 28 -17.24 4.93 -5.97
CA LEU A 28 -15.91 5.36 -5.50
C LEU A 28 -14.86 4.24 -5.60
N GLU A 29 -15.10 3.25 -6.46
CA GLU A 29 -14.26 2.04 -6.60
C GLU A 29 -12.81 2.41 -6.98
N ASN A 30 -12.63 3.32 -7.93
CA ASN A 30 -11.30 3.80 -8.34
C ASN A 30 -10.57 4.47 -7.17
N GLN A 31 -11.27 5.30 -6.40
CA GLN A 31 -10.70 6.03 -5.27
C GLN A 31 -10.36 5.08 -4.11
N THR A 32 -11.19 4.05 -3.88
CA THR A 32 -10.90 3.00 -2.90
C THR A 32 -9.59 2.31 -3.22
N GLY A 33 -9.40 1.83 -4.46
CA GLY A 33 -8.15 1.16 -4.80
C GLY A 33 -6.97 2.11 -4.94
N PHE A 34 -7.18 3.37 -5.32
CA PHE A 34 -6.12 4.39 -5.31
C PHE A 34 -5.55 4.59 -3.90
N HIS A 35 -6.41 4.72 -2.89
CA HIS A 35 -5.95 4.84 -1.51
C HIS A 35 -5.36 3.52 -0.96
N CYS A 36 -5.81 2.36 -1.43
CA CYS A 36 -5.14 1.08 -1.16
C CYS A 36 -3.68 1.10 -1.66
N GLN A 37 -3.47 1.47 -2.92
CA GLN A 37 -2.13 1.59 -3.52
C GLN A 37 -1.26 2.57 -2.72
N GLN A 38 -1.80 3.74 -2.39
CA GLN A 38 -1.08 4.76 -1.63
C GLN A 38 -0.69 4.31 -0.22
N ALA A 39 -1.56 3.57 0.46
CA ALA A 39 -1.25 3.01 1.77
C ALA A 39 -0.06 2.04 1.70
N ILE A 40 -0.12 1.08 0.76
CA ILE A 40 0.93 0.08 0.56
C ILE A 40 2.26 0.75 0.19
N GLU A 41 2.24 1.68 -0.77
CA GLU A 41 3.43 2.41 -1.19
C GLU A 41 4.15 3.09 -0.01
N LYS A 42 3.38 3.74 0.87
CA LYS A 42 3.91 4.45 2.03
C LYS A 42 4.47 3.51 3.10
N TRP A 43 3.84 2.37 3.34
CA TRP A 43 4.38 1.37 4.29
C TRP A 43 5.65 0.71 3.77
N LEU A 44 5.71 0.34 2.48
CA LEU A 44 6.93 -0.17 1.86
C LEU A 44 8.07 0.84 1.96
N LYS A 45 7.78 2.11 1.63
CA LYS A 45 8.75 3.22 1.78
C LYS A 45 9.19 3.41 3.23
N ALA A 46 8.29 3.26 4.21
CA ALA A 46 8.64 3.31 5.62
C ALA A 46 9.64 2.21 6.01
N PHE A 47 9.44 0.98 5.53
CA PHE A 47 10.37 -0.13 5.74
C PHE A 47 11.75 0.16 5.12
N LEU A 48 11.79 0.57 3.85
CA LEU A 48 13.04 0.91 3.14
C LEU A 48 13.80 2.05 3.84
N ILE A 49 13.09 3.11 4.25
CA ILE A 49 13.69 4.18 5.04
C ILE A 49 14.31 3.58 6.29
N GLU A 50 13.60 2.74 7.06
CA GLU A 50 14.11 2.18 8.31
C GLU A 50 15.39 1.35 8.08
N LYS A 51 15.53 0.68 6.92
CA LYS A 51 16.75 -0.01 6.50
C LYS A 51 17.87 0.91 5.99
N GLY A 52 17.60 2.21 5.88
CA GLY A 52 18.60 3.22 5.51
C GLY A 52 18.67 3.49 4.01
N GLU A 53 17.72 3.00 3.22
CA GLU A 53 17.67 3.25 1.78
C GLU A 53 17.03 4.61 1.46
N GLU A 54 17.55 5.28 0.41
CA GLU A 54 16.94 6.49 -0.12
C GLU A 54 15.70 6.14 -0.95
N ILE A 55 14.56 6.78 -0.64
CA ILE A 55 13.33 6.55 -1.38
C ILE A 55 13.48 7.05 -2.82
N ARG A 56 13.35 6.13 -3.76
CA ARG A 56 13.14 6.45 -5.17
C ARG A 56 11.71 6.96 -5.38
N LYS A 57 11.54 7.99 -6.21
CA LYS A 57 10.22 8.50 -6.61
C LYS A 57 9.58 7.61 -7.68
N ILE A 58 9.34 6.36 -7.31
CA ILE A 58 8.60 5.38 -8.10
C ILE A 58 7.26 5.10 -7.41
N HIS A 59 6.24 4.81 -8.21
CA HIS A 59 4.88 4.46 -7.78
C HIS A 59 4.53 3.01 -8.09
N ASP A 60 5.51 2.25 -8.56
CA ASP A 60 5.39 0.82 -8.84
C ASP A 60 5.56 0.04 -7.54
N LEU A 61 4.50 -0.65 -7.10
CA LEU A 61 4.52 -1.44 -5.87
C LEU A 61 5.43 -2.67 -5.99
N MET A 62 5.49 -3.32 -7.16
CA MET A 62 6.34 -4.48 -7.38
C MET A 62 7.81 -4.11 -7.26
N ALA A 63 8.21 -2.99 -7.86
CA ALA A 63 9.57 -2.48 -7.73
C ALA A 63 9.96 -2.17 -6.27
N LEU A 64 9.02 -1.66 -5.46
CA LEU A 64 9.24 -1.41 -4.04
C LEU A 64 9.31 -2.71 -3.22
N VAL A 65 8.52 -3.73 -3.55
CA VAL A 65 8.60 -5.05 -2.91
C VAL A 65 9.97 -5.68 -3.18
N ILE A 66 10.44 -5.67 -4.43
CA ILE A 66 11.77 -6.16 -4.81
C ILE A 66 12.89 -5.39 -4.08
N ASP A 67 12.73 -4.08 -3.87
CA ASP A 67 13.68 -3.33 -3.05
C ASP A 67 13.68 -3.80 -1.58
N CYS A 68 12.51 -4.08 -1.01
CA CYS A 68 12.39 -4.58 0.36
C CYS A 68 13.00 -5.98 0.53
N GLU A 69 12.84 -6.85 -0.46
CA GLU A 69 13.38 -8.22 -0.46
C GLU A 69 14.90 -8.29 -0.29
N LYS A 70 15.62 -7.24 -0.73
CA LYS A 70 17.07 -7.13 -0.53
C LYS A 70 17.46 -7.13 0.95
N TYR A 71 16.54 -6.72 1.83
CA TYR A 71 16.76 -6.64 3.27
C TYR A 71 16.02 -7.73 4.06
N ASP A 72 14.90 -8.21 3.52
CA ASP A 72 14.08 -9.25 4.15
C ASP A 72 13.41 -10.10 3.06
N PRO A 73 13.94 -11.31 2.79
CA PRO A 73 13.45 -12.17 1.72
C PRO A 73 11.97 -12.52 1.83
N ASP A 74 11.34 -12.46 3.02
CA ASP A 74 9.93 -12.82 3.20
C ASP A 74 8.98 -11.88 2.43
N PHE A 75 9.46 -10.74 1.94
CA PHE A 75 8.67 -9.84 1.09
C PHE A 75 8.20 -10.50 -0.22
N HIS A 76 8.84 -11.59 -0.67
CA HIS A 76 8.35 -12.39 -1.80
C HIS A 76 6.92 -12.92 -1.57
N GLU A 77 6.48 -13.09 -0.32
CA GLU A 77 5.14 -13.57 0.01
C GLU A 77 4.04 -12.59 -0.42
N ILE A 78 4.37 -11.29 -0.56
CA ILE A 78 3.40 -10.25 -0.91
C ILE A 78 3.48 -9.79 -2.37
N GLU A 79 4.44 -10.27 -3.17
CA GLU A 79 4.51 -9.98 -4.62
C GLU A 79 3.17 -10.28 -5.34
N PRO A 80 2.50 -11.43 -5.15
CA PRO A 80 1.25 -11.71 -5.83
C PRO A 80 0.08 -10.85 -5.34
N LEU A 81 0.23 -10.18 -4.19
CA LEU A 81 -0.80 -9.35 -3.60
C LEU A 81 -0.74 -7.90 -4.09
N VAL A 82 0.45 -7.41 -4.45
CA VAL A 82 0.61 -6.06 -5.01
C VAL A 82 0.27 -6.00 -6.50
N ASP A 83 0.26 -7.16 -7.16
CA ASP A 83 -0.18 -7.29 -8.55
C ASP A 83 -1.67 -6.90 -8.72
N GLY A 84 -1.93 -6.12 -9.76
CA GLY A 84 -3.25 -5.49 -10.04
C GLY A 84 -3.63 -4.31 -9.12
N ILE A 85 -2.93 -4.07 -8.01
CA ILE A 85 -3.16 -2.86 -7.19
C ILE A 85 -2.54 -1.61 -7.85
N SER A 86 -1.43 -1.79 -8.56
CA SER A 86 -0.74 -0.70 -9.29
C SER A 86 -1.63 -0.05 -10.36
N ASP A 87 -2.59 -0.79 -10.93
CA ASP A 87 -3.49 -0.31 -11.99
C ASP A 87 -4.40 0.81 -11.49
N PHE A 88 -4.76 0.79 -10.20
CA PHE A 88 -5.50 1.88 -9.55
C PHE A 88 -4.73 3.20 -9.48
N ALA A 89 -3.41 3.16 -9.58
CA ALA A 89 -2.57 4.35 -9.63
C ALA A 89 -2.27 4.81 -11.05
N VAL A 90 -2.67 4.08 -12.10
CA VAL A 90 -2.31 4.41 -13.49
C VAL A 90 -3.53 4.38 -14.40
N GLU A 91 -4.15 3.22 -14.58
CA GLU A 91 -5.17 2.94 -15.61
C GLU A 91 -6.51 3.59 -15.25
N PHE A 92 -7.04 3.34 -14.04
CA PHE A 92 -8.36 3.83 -13.60
C PHE A 92 -8.44 5.34 -13.31
N ARG A 93 -7.38 6.09 -13.65
CA ARG A 93 -7.37 7.57 -13.60
C ARG A 93 -7.78 8.22 -14.91
N TYR A 94 -7.79 7.47 -16.01
CA TYR A 94 -8.17 8.00 -17.31
C TYR A 94 -9.63 7.70 -17.63
N PRO A 95 -10.38 8.66 -18.22
CA PRO A 95 -11.76 8.42 -18.63
C PRO A 95 -11.86 7.23 -19.60
N GLY A 96 -12.82 6.33 -19.35
CA GLY A 96 -13.08 5.16 -20.19
C GLY A 96 -12.91 3.84 -19.45
N GLU A 97 -12.13 3.82 -18.37
CA GLU A 97 -11.91 2.64 -17.53
C GLU A 97 -12.26 2.94 -16.08
N ASN A 98 -13.00 2.04 -15.46
CA ASN A 98 -13.36 2.13 -14.05
C ASN A 98 -13.21 0.75 -13.43
N ALA A 99 -12.67 0.74 -12.22
CA ALA A 99 -12.67 -0.43 -11.39
C ALA A 99 -14.11 -0.84 -11.06
N THR A 100 -14.33 -2.14 -11.06
CA THR A 100 -15.56 -2.76 -10.58
C THR A 100 -15.58 -2.78 -9.05
N PRO A 101 -16.77 -2.92 -8.43
CA PRO A 101 -16.87 -3.11 -7.00
C PRO A 101 -16.12 -4.34 -6.49
N GLU A 102 -15.99 -5.38 -7.32
CA GLU A 102 -15.27 -6.61 -6.97
C GLU A 102 -13.75 -6.36 -6.93
N GLU A 103 -13.20 -5.66 -7.93
CA GLU A 103 -11.78 -5.27 -7.95
C GLU A 103 -11.43 -4.34 -6.78
N ALA A 104 -12.26 -3.34 -6.49
CA ALA A 104 -12.04 -2.45 -5.35
C ALA A 104 -12.08 -3.20 -4.00
N LYS A 105 -12.98 -4.18 -3.87
CA LYS A 105 -13.06 -5.04 -2.68
C LYS A 105 -11.86 -5.97 -2.57
N ASP A 106 -11.42 -6.57 -3.67
CA ASP A 106 -10.22 -7.41 -3.71
C ASP A 106 -8.97 -6.60 -3.33
N ALA A 107 -8.80 -5.40 -3.90
CA ALA A 107 -7.71 -4.49 -3.56
C ALA A 107 -7.69 -4.16 -2.06
N LEU A 108 -8.86 -3.89 -1.45
CA LEU A 108 -8.96 -3.63 -0.01
C LEU A 108 -8.57 -4.87 0.82
N ASN A 109 -9.03 -6.06 0.44
CA ASN A 109 -8.69 -7.31 1.13
C ASN A 109 -7.20 -7.63 1.05
N LYS A 110 -6.57 -7.44 -0.12
CA LYS A 110 -5.13 -7.58 -0.31
C LYS A 110 -4.37 -6.56 0.55
N THR A 111 -4.82 -5.31 0.57
CA THR A 111 -4.24 -4.24 1.40
C THR A 111 -4.25 -4.57 2.88
N ILE A 112 -5.33 -5.18 3.40
CA ILE A 112 -5.41 -5.63 4.80
C ILE A 112 -4.30 -6.67 5.08
N LYS A 113 -4.14 -7.68 4.22
CA LYS A 113 -3.11 -8.72 4.39
C LYS A 113 -1.70 -8.13 4.34
N ILE A 114 -1.45 -7.23 3.39
CA ILE A 114 -0.16 -6.55 3.23
C ILE A 114 0.14 -5.66 4.45
N ARG A 115 -0.86 -4.93 4.97
CA ARG A 115 -0.72 -4.13 6.19
C ARG A 115 -0.26 -4.98 7.36
N ASP A 116 -0.94 -6.10 7.61
CA ASP A 116 -0.61 -6.99 8.73
C ASP A 116 0.78 -7.61 8.59
N PHE A 117 1.22 -7.88 7.36
CA PHE A 117 2.60 -8.29 7.07
C PHE A 117 3.60 -7.16 7.36
N LEU A 118 3.40 -5.98 6.77
CA LEU A 118 4.36 -4.86 6.85
C LEU A 118 4.50 -4.29 8.26
N LEU A 119 3.40 -4.12 9.00
CA LEU A 119 3.47 -3.57 10.35
C LEU A 119 4.23 -4.48 11.32
N LYS A 120 4.16 -5.81 11.12
CA LYS A 120 5.00 -6.77 11.85
C LYS A 120 6.47 -6.60 11.49
N LYS A 121 6.80 -6.46 10.20
CA LYS A 121 8.19 -6.27 9.73
C LYS A 121 8.82 -4.95 10.20
N ILE A 122 7.99 -3.92 10.45
CA ILE A 122 8.44 -2.60 10.91
C ILE A 122 8.41 -2.51 12.46
N GLU A 123 8.03 -3.57 13.18
CA GLU A 123 7.89 -3.60 14.65
C GLU A 123 7.04 -2.44 15.19
N TYR A 124 5.99 -2.07 14.44
CA TYR A 124 5.11 -0.96 14.82
C TYR A 124 3.97 -1.48 15.71
N GLU A 125 4.00 -1.13 16.99
CA GLU A 125 2.85 -1.23 17.88
C GLU A 125 2.14 0.14 17.94
N GLU A 126 0.87 0.17 17.51
CA GLU A 126 0.02 1.33 17.68
C GLU A 126 -0.24 1.50 19.18
N LYS A 127 0.37 2.54 19.79
CA LYS A 127 0.03 2.90 21.17
C LYS A 127 -1.43 3.35 21.19
N SER A 128 -2.29 2.52 21.78
CA SER A 128 -3.69 2.85 22.11
C SER A 128 -3.80 4.13 22.93
#